data_AF-A0A944ZMX4-F1
#
_entry.id   AF-A0A944ZMX4-F1
#
_cell.length_a   1.000
_cell.length_b   1.000
_cell.length_c   1.000
_cell.angle_alpha   90.00
_cell.angle_beta   90.00
_cell.angle_gamma   90.00
#
_symmetry.space_group_name_H-M   'P 1'
#
loop_
_entity.id
_entity.type
_entity.pdbx_description
1 polymer ?
#
loop_
_entity_poly.entity_id
_entity_poly.type
_entity_poly.pdbx_seq_one_letter_code
_entity_poly.pdbx_strand_id
1 'polypeptide(L)'
;MPGLKKSLARLSTAEDNDIEINDLKELSDEIKKVDPQGEMVDDMMRDQGVAGEKSNKGLSGNLRKLYRKTALWRILRLVKRYRTYRYKNANQLIKTFQHSKPKGKDGQGVDLFVAAFVDMGYWLNDFAISNIGSLSPVIGKVSRLHDGRILPFVAFDPLRNILEKGDALTWVQDAILKHGFVGVKMYPPMGFQMSGNEALDKDVANWPDHLREPHKLKFPRYIKQEGRQGDVLAELPKPHEMGARLDKELHKLYRWCNDNHVPIMAHTNDSSSPKGRPKNRPHPDHWEELLKMYPNINFNMGHFGGCDDVARNGPTADDYCGNTCAEPNWTTQIVNMMSTNKNLFADFSNFHQVSKSGFKDQIVAGLQALLEQDGGILKSRLLYGSDWFMGTGRKDNDEYFSDMNTLLGEYFLAEREAILGGNGLSYLGLDRNSETMQRLRKFHGDQQPAWLKKLSQQHQIKS
;
A
#
# COMPACT_ATOMS: atom_id res chain seq x y z
N MET A 1 -21.25 -17.18 22.40
CA MET A 1 -20.25 -16.22 21.86
C MET A 1 -20.80 -14.79 21.85
N PRO A 2 -20.90 -14.11 23.00
CA PRO A 2 -21.43 -12.74 23.08
C PRO A 2 -20.50 -11.69 22.43
N GLY A 3 -19.18 -11.83 22.60
CA GLY A 3 -18.16 -10.93 22.03
C GLY A 3 -18.20 -10.90 20.51
N LEU A 4 -17.93 -12.04 19.86
CA LEU A 4 -18.10 -12.18 18.41
C LEU A 4 -19.44 -11.67 17.88
N LYS A 5 -20.58 -11.99 18.53
CA LYS A 5 -21.90 -11.47 18.10
C LYS A 5 -21.99 -9.96 18.15
N LYS A 6 -21.39 -9.31 19.16
CA LYS A 6 -21.37 -7.86 19.33
C LYS A 6 -20.50 -7.19 18.26
N SER A 7 -19.28 -7.69 18.01
CA SER A 7 -18.39 -7.14 17.00
C SER A 7 -18.98 -7.32 15.59
N LEU A 8 -19.55 -8.49 15.29
CA LEU A 8 -20.26 -8.76 14.02
C LEU A 8 -21.48 -7.85 13.82
N ALA A 9 -22.27 -7.59 14.89
CA ALA A 9 -23.45 -6.73 14.79
C ALA A 9 -23.08 -5.28 14.46
N ARG A 10 -22.10 -4.71 15.16
CA ARG A 10 -21.58 -3.35 14.91
C ARG A 10 -21.04 -3.20 13.48
N LEU A 11 -20.22 -4.16 13.05
CA LEU A 11 -19.59 -4.14 11.74
C LEU A 11 -20.57 -4.40 10.58
N SER A 12 -21.70 -5.06 10.85
CA SER A 12 -22.71 -5.32 9.82
C SER A 12 -23.48 -4.09 9.34
N THR A 13 -23.34 -2.97 10.06
CA THR A 13 -24.03 -1.69 9.79
C THR A 13 -23.09 -0.53 9.51
N ALA A 14 -21.77 -0.75 9.58
CA ALA A 14 -20.78 0.28 9.28
C ALA A 14 -20.62 0.46 7.77
N GLU A 15 -20.44 1.71 7.31
CA GLU A 15 -19.95 1.95 5.96
C GLU A 15 -18.47 1.53 5.86
N ASP A 16 -17.98 1.23 4.66
CA ASP A 16 -16.63 0.69 4.49
C ASP A 16 -15.53 1.63 4.96
N ASN A 17 -15.79 2.93 4.94
CA ASN A 17 -14.87 3.97 5.38
C ASN A 17 -14.88 4.17 6.91
N ASP A 18 -15.87 3.62 7.61
CA ASP A 18 -16.02 3.73 9.08
C ASP A 18 -15.36 2.57 9.83
N ILE A 19 -14.82 1.57 9.11
CA ILE A 19 -14.18 0.41 9.71
C ILE A 19 -12.72 0.73 10.01
N GLU A 20 -12.39 0.94 11.29
CA GLU A 20 -11.02 1.18 11.72
C GLU A 20 -10.19 -0.12 11.79
N ILE A 21 -8.86 0.00 11.67
CA ILE A 21 -7.92 -1.12 11.88
C ILE A 21 -8.15 -1.81 13.23
N ASN A 22 -8.52 -1.06 14.27
CA ASN A 22 -8.81 -1.62 15.59
C ASN A 22 -10.06 -2.51 15.59
N ASP A 23 -11.09 -2.17 14.82
CA ASP A 23 -12.30 -2.97 14.72
C ASP A 23 -12.02 -4.29 14.00
N LEU A 24 -11.14 -4.26 12.99
CA LEU A 24 -10.66 -5.46 12.30
C LEU A 24 -9.82 -6.35 13.21
N LYS A 25 -8.98 -5.75 14.06
CA LYS A 25 -8.18 -6.47 15.05
C LYS A 25 -9.06 -7.15 16.09
N GLU A 26 -10.00 -6.43 16.67
CA GLU A 26 -10.95 -6.96 17.66
C GLU A 26 -11.71 -8.16 17.07
N LEU A 27 -12.24 -8.01 15.86
CA LEU A 27 -12.92 -9.11 15.19
C LEU A 27 -11.98 -10.28 14.87
N SER A 28 -10.77 -10.02 14.38
CA SER A 28 -9.79 -11.06 14.09
C SER A 28 -9.43 -11.87 15.33
N ASP A 29 -9.27 -11.21 16.47
CA ASP A 29 -8.97 -11.85 17.74
C ASP A 29 -10.17 -12.63 18.29
N GLU A 30 -11.39 -12.12 18.15
CA GLU A 30 -12.62 -12.89 18.46
C GLU A 30 -12.78 -14.12 17.56
N ILE A 31 -12.44 -14.01 16.26
CA ILE A 31 -12.44 -15.16 15.33
C ILE A 31 -11.35 -16.17 15.70
N LYS A 32 -10.13 -15.74 16.05
CA LYS A 32 -9.05 -16.64 16.48
C LYS A 32 -9.43 -17.49 17.68
N LYS A 33 -10.22 -16.95 18.61
CA LYS A 33 -10.68 -17.69 19.80
C LYS A 33 -11.58 -18.89 19.45
N VAL A 34 -12.29 -18.82 18.32
CA VAL A 34 -13.36 -19.77 17.96
C VAL A 34 -13.03 -20.60 16.72
N ASP A 35 -12.13 -20.09 15.88
CA ASP A 35 -11.60 -20.72 14.67
C ASP A 35 -10.08 -20.49 14.60
N PRO A 36 -9.30 -21.13 15.49
CA PRO A 36 -7.86 -20.92 15.56
C PRO A 36 -7.15 -21.41 14.29
N GLN A 37 -7.69 -22.41 13.59
CA GLN A 37 -7.11 -22.95 12.35
C GLN A 37 -7.62 -22.26 11.08
N GLY A 38 -8.71 -21.47 11.15
CA GLY A 38 -9.28 -20.81 9.98
C GLY A 38 -10.18 -21.71 9.12
N GLU A 39 -10.48 -22.92 9.61
CA GLU A 39 -11.26 -23.95 8.90
C GLU A 39 -12.71 -23.51 8.73
N MET A 40 -13.30 -22.90 9.77
CA MET A 40 -14.66 -22.37 9.70
C MET A 40 -14.77 -21.25 8.66
N VAL A 41 -13.81 -20.31 8.65
CA VAL A 41 -13.76 -19.24 7.64
C VAL A 41 -13.52 -19.82 6.24
N ASP A 42 -12.71 -20.87 6.10
CA ASP A 42 -12.46 -21.52 4.82
C ASP A 42 -13.68 -22.26 4.27
N ASP A 43 -14.37 -23.05 5.09
CA ASP A 43 -15.60 -23.77 4.72
C ASP A 43 -16.72 -22.80 4.31
N MET A 44 -16.88 -21.71 5.07
CA MET A 44 -17.87 -20.67 4.76
C MET A 44 -17.61 -19.99 3.40
N MET A 45 -16.35 -19.89 2.97
CA MET A 45 -15.99 -19.30 1.68
C MET A 45 -16.07 -20.32 0.54
N ARG A 46 -15.91 -21.63 0.81
CA ARG A 46 -16.08 -22.71 -0.18
C ARG A 46 -17.55 -22.91 -0.57
N ASP A 47 -18.47 -22.78 0.40
CA ASP A 47 -19.92 -22.93 0.20
C ASP A 47 -20.55 -21.91 -0.79
N GLN A 48 -19.83 -20.86 -1.20
CA GLN A 48 -20.27 -19.92 -2.23
C GLN A 48 -19.71 -20.19 -3.63
N GLY A 49 -18.69 -21.06 -3.74
CA GLY A 49 -18.14 -21.48 -5.03
C GLY A 49 -18.99 -22.53 -5.75
N VAL A 50 -19.99 -23.11 -5.07
CA VAL A 50 -20.87 -24.13 -5.62
C VAL A 50 -22.30 -23.60 -5.56
N ALA A 51 -22.69 -22.87 -6.61
CA ALA A 51 -24.10 -22.66 -6.91
C ALA A 51 -24.72 -24.02 -7.27
N GLY A 52 -25.11 -24.77 -6.25
CA GLY A 52 -25.81 -26.05 -6.39
C GLY A 52 -24.98 -27.26 -6.04
N GLU A 53 -24.75 -27.52 -4.75
CA GLU A 53 -24.74 -28.89 -4.25
C GLU A 53 -24.98 -28.91 -2.75
N LYS A 54 -25.86 -29.82 -2.33
CA LYS A 54 -26.26 -30.01 -0.93
C LYS A 54 -25.15 -30.75 -0.19
N SER A 55 -24.45 -30.11 0.75
CA SER A 55 -23.98 -30.67 2.04
C SER A 55 -23.23 -29.57 2.80
N ASN A 56 -23.00 -29.54 4.11
CA ASN A 56 -23.21 -30.50 5.18
C ASN A 56 -23.68 -29.76 6.45
N LYS A 57 -24.31 -30.48 7.38
CA LYS A 57 -24.89 -29.96 8.63
C LYS A 57 -23.77 -29.57 9.61
N GLY A 58 -23.71 -28.30 10.04
CA GLY A 58 -22.73 -27.88 11.06
C GLY A 58 -22.89 -26.47 11.63
N LEU A 59 -23.54 -25.54 10.94
CA LEU A 59 -23.81 -24.19 11.47
C LEU A 59 -25.31 -23.87 11.46
N SER A 60 -25.85 -23.56 12.64
CA SER A 60 -27.27 -23.26 12.84
C SER A 60 -27.76 -22.16 11.89
N GLY A 61 -28.97 -22.32 11.35
CA GLY A 61 -29.53 -21.46 10.30
C GLY A 61 -29.58 -19.97 10.62
N ASN A 62 -29.53 -19.59 11.90
CA ASN A 62 -29.48 -18.21 12.36
C ASN A 62 -28.11 -17.56 12.15
N LEU A 63 -27.02 -18.32 12.30
CA LEU A 63 -25.68 -17.84 11.94
C LEU A 63 -25.60 -17.65 10.42
N ARG A 64 -26.08 -18.63 9.63
CA ARG A 64 -26.17 -18.53 8.16
C ARG A 64 -26.96 -17.31 7.66
N LYS A 65 -28.08 -16.96 8.29
CA LYS A 65 -28.86 -15.73 7.97
C LYS A 65 -28.11 -14.45 8.32
N LEU A 66 -27.39 -14.41 9.44
CA LEU A 66 -26.56 -13.27 9.84
C LEU A 66 -25.35 -13.09 8.91
N TYR A 67 -24.76 -14.19 8.41
CA TYR A 67 -23.62 -14.20 7.49
C TYR A 67 -23.93 -13.78 6.06
N ARG A 68 -25.19 -13.90 5.62
CA ARG A 68 -25.62 -13.42 4.30
C ARG A 68 -25.73 -11.89 4.21
N LYS A 69 -25.48 -11.15 5.29
CA LYS A 69 -25.33 -9.70 5.23
C LYS A 69 -24.02 -9.35 4.52
N THR A 70 -24.12 -8.55 3.45
CA THR A 70 -23.02 -8.17 2.55
C THR A 70 -21.81 -7.60 3.30
N ALA A 71 -22.01 -6.76 4.31
CA ALA A 71 -20.93 -6.19 5.13
C ALA A 71 -20.13 -7.25 5.91
N LEU A 72 -20.79 -8.29 6.44
CA LEU A 72 -20.12 -9.29 7.28
C LEU A 72 -19.20 -10.21 6.49
N TRP A 73 -19.65 -10.61 5.30
CA TRP A 73 -18.86 -11.42 4.38
C TRP A 73 -17.59 -10.69 3.92
N ARG A 74 -17.67 -9.38 3.65
CA ARG A 74 -16.55 -8.53 3.22
C ARG A 74 -15.43 -8.50 4.26
N ILE A 75 -15.81 -8.42 5.53
CA ILE A 75 -14.85 -8.39 6.64
C ILE A 75 -14.25 -9.78 6.87
N LEU A 76 -15.04 -10.85 6.77
CA LEU A 76 -14.52 -12.22 6.83
C LEU A 76 -13.54 -12.51 5.69
N ARG A 77 -13.79 -11.99 4.49
CA ARG A 77 -12.87 -12.07 3.35
C ARG A 77 -11.54 -11.38 3.66
N LEU A 78 -11.59 -10.21 4.29
CA LEU A 78 -10.41 -9.49 4.74
C LEU A 78 -9.64 -10.28 5.81
N VAL A 79 -10.32 -10.78 6.85
CA VAL A 79 -9.72 -11.64 7.89
C VAL A 79 -9.06 -12.88 7.28
N LYS A 80 -9.73 -13.54 6.32
CA LYS A 80 -9.17 -14.68 5.59
C LYS A 80 -7.87 -14.30 4.88
N ARG A 81 -7.83 -13.18 4.14
CA ARG A 81 -6.61 -12.73 3.46
C ARG A 81 -5.47 -12.44 4.44
N TYR A 82 -5.76 -11.83 5.61
CA TYR A 82 -4.77 -11.62 6.67
C TYR A 82 -4.19 -12.91 7.25
N ARG A 83 -4.97 -13.99 7.27
CA ARG A 83 -4.56 -15.30 7.82
C ARG A 83 -3.95 -16.24 6.79
N THR A 84 -4.07 -15.90 5.51
CA THR A 84 -3.62 -16.75 4.41
C THR A 84 -2.13 -16.58 4.15
N TYR A 85 -1.43 -17.68 3.85
CA TYR A 85 -0.01 -17.63 3.48
C TYR A 85 0.22 -16.68 2.29
N ARG A 86 1.32 -15.93 2.33
CA ARG A 86 1.61 -14.90 1.33
C ARG A 86 1.67 -15.43 -0.11
N TYR A 87 2.18 -16.64 -0.33
CA TYR A 87 2.19 -17.27 -1.66
C TYR A 87 0.77 -17.61 -2.17
N LYS A 88 -0.18 -17.92 -1.27
CA LYS A 88 -1.58 -18.12 -1.63
C LYS A 88 -2.25 -16.77 -1.95
N ASN A 89 -1.94 -15.72 -1.20
CA ASN A 89 -2.41 -14.36 -1.51
C ASN A 89 -1.85 -13.86 -2.84
N ALA A 90 -0.58 -14.15 -3.15
CA ALA A 90 0.04 -13.87 -4.45
C ALA A 90 -0.72 -14.56 -5.61
N ASN A 91 -1.02 -15.86 -5.46
CA ASN A 91 -1.86 -16.59 -6.41
C ASN A 91 -3.24 -15.95 -6.57
N GLN A 92 -3.88 -15.55 -5.46
CA GLN A 92 -5.20 -14.95 -5.50
C GLN A 92 -5.18 -13.58 -6.19
N LEU A 93 -4.16 -12.76 -5.94
CA LEU A 93 -3.96 -11.47 -6.61
C LEU A 93 -3.87 -11.63 -8.13
N ILE A 94 -3.00 -12.55 -8.59
CA ILE A 94 -2.84 -12.82 -10.02
C ILE A 94 -4.17 -13.30 -10.61
N LYS A 95 -4.83 -14.28 -9.98
CA LYS A 95 -6.12 -14.79 -10.46
C LYS A 95 -7.19 -13.71 -10.54
N THR A 96 -7.23 -12.80 -9.57
CA THR A 96 -8.21 -11.70 -9.54
C THR A 96 -8.08 -10.80 -10.77
N PHE A 97 -6.87 -10.43 -11.20
CA PHE A 97 -6.68 -9.54 -12.35
C PHE A 97 -6.29 -10.26 -13.66
N GLN A 98 -6.20 -11.59 -13.66
CA GLN A 98 -5.97 -12.40 -14.87
C GLN A 98 -7.23 -12.55 -15.73
N HIS A 99 -8.43 -12.47 -15.14
CA HIS A 99 -9.73 -12.72 -15.81
C HIS A 99 -10.72 -11.54 -15.69
N SER A 100 -10.22 -10.33 -15.43
CA SER A 100 -10.99 -9.09 -15.45
C SER A 100 -11.91 -9.09 -16.69
N LYS A 101 -13.23 -9.06 -16.46
CA LYS A 101 -14.33 -9.54 -17.33
C LYS A 101 -14.05 -9.73 -18.85
N PRO A 102 -14.61 -10.80 -19.47
CA PRO A 102 -14.43 -11.16 -20.90
C PRO A 102 -15.20 -10.27 -21.90
N LYS A 103 -15.42 -8.99 -21.59
CA LYS A 103 -16.03 -8.00 -22.52
C LYS A 103 -15.18 -6.73 -22.70
N GLY A 104 -14.07 -6.57 -21.98
CA GLY A 104 -13.06 -5.59 -22.33
C GLY A 104 -12.33 -6.04 -23.59
N LYS A 105 -12.21 -5.17 -24.60
CA LYS A 105 -11.65 -5.48 -25.93
C LYS A 105 -10.19 -5.96 -25.93
N ASP A 106 -9.52 -5.96 -24.79
CA ASP A 106 -8.08 -6.22 -24.65
C ASP A 106 -7.72 -7.54 -23.95
N GLY A 107 -8.62 -8.17 -23.16
CA GLY A 107 -8.53 -9.58 -22.72
C GLY A 107 -7.24 -10.05 -22.01
N GLN A 108 -6.28 -9.18 -21.70
CA GLN A 108 -4.90 -9.55 -21.35
C GLN A 108 -4.57 -9.47 -19.84
N GLY A 109 -5.47 -8.93 -19.01
CA GLY A 109 -5.24 -8.83 -17.56
C GLY A 109 -4.04 -7.95 -17.19
N VAL A 110 -3.51 -8.12 -15.97
CA VAL A 110 -2.35 -7.36 -15.46
C VAL A 110 -1.05 -8.15 -15.62
N ASP A 111 -0.03 -7.58 -16.27
CA ASP A 111 1.27 -8.23 -16.51
C ASP A 111 2.14 -8.33 -15.25
N LEU A 112 2.37 -7.20 -14.59
CA LEU A 112 3.26 -7.04 -13.44
C LEU A 112 2.50 -6.45 -12.25
N PHE A 113 2.84 -6.95 -11.06
CA PHE A 113 2.23 -6.57 -9.79
C PHE A 113 3.30 -6.02 -8.86
N VAL A 114 3.16 -4.75 -8.47
CA VAL A 114 4.03 -4.15 -7.45
C VAL A 114 3.41 -4.39 -6.07
N ALA A 115 4.00 -5.29 -5.28
CA ALA A 115 3.47 -5.66 -3.96
C ALA A 115 4.17 -4.87 -2.85
N ALA A 116 3.46 -3.91 -2.26
CA ALA A 116 3.98 -3.01 -1.23
C ALA A 116 3.76 -3.54 0.18
N PHE A 117 4.85 -3.77 0.92
CA PHE A 117 4.79 -4.18 2.32
C PHE A 117 4.73 -2.97 3.24
N VAL A 118 4.07 -3.11 4.39
CA VAL A 118 4.01 -2.08 5.43
C VAL A 118 4.55 -2.65 6.74
N ASP A 119 5.27 -1.82 7.48
CA ASP A 119 5.73 -2.13 8.82
C ASP A 119 5.05 -1.19 9.81
N MET A 120 4.29 -1.78 10.72
CA MET A 120 3.47 -1.05 11.71
C MET A 120 3.85 -1.45 13.14
N GLY A 121 4.89 -2.26 13.31
CA GLY A 121 5.03 -3.09 14.50
C GLY A 121 5.22 -2.28 15.79
N TYR A 122 6.23 -1.41 15.80
CA TYR A 122 6.50 -0.56 16.96
C TYR A 122 5.43 0.51 17.19
N TRP A 123 4.80 1.01 16.13
CA TRP A 123 3.75 2.03 16.26
C TRP A 123 2.45 1.50 16.87
N LEU A 124 2.11 0.25 16.57
CA LEU A 124 0.94 -0.45 17.10
C LEU A 124 1.25 -1.31 18.33
N ASN A 125 2.52 -1.40 18.74
CA ASN A 125 2.99 -2.30 19.80
C ASN A 125 2.53 -3.75 19.57
N ASP A 126 2.57 -4.18 18.30
CA ASP A 126 2.04 -5.46 17.83
C ASP A 126 2.93 -6.00 16.72
N PHE A 127 3.50 -7.19 16.91
CA PHE A 127 4.62 -7.64 16.12
C PHE A 127 4.29 -8.90 15.32
N ALA A 128 4.70 -8.88 14.05
CA ALA A 128 4.77 -10.11 13.27
C ALA A 128 5.74 -11.11 13.92
N ILE A 129 5.48 -12.40 13.68
CA ILE A 129 6.34 -13.47 14.17
C ILE A 129 7.72 -13.41 13.51
N SER A 130 7.76 -13.11 12.20
CA SER A 130 8.97 -13.01 11.39
C SER A 130 9.33 -11.54 11.15
N ASN A 131 10.61 -11.22 11.19
CA ASN A 131 11.12 -9.91 10.76
C ASN A 131 11.21 -9.80 9.23
N ILE A 132 11.45 -8.60 8.72
CA ILE A 132 11.55 -8.34 7.28
C ILE A 132 12.73 -9.10 6.67
N GLY A 133 13.89 -9.15 7.33
CA GLY A 133 15.07 -9.85 6.84
C GLY A 133 14.83 -11.33 6.53
N SER A 134 14.18 -12.06 7.45
CA SER A 134 13.79 -13.47 7.24
C SER A 134 12.67 -13.65 6.21
N LEU A 135 11.85 -12.62 5.97
CA LEU A 135 10.76 -12.63 5.03
C LEU A 135 11.23 -12.42 3.58
N SER A 136 12.23 -11.57 3.36
CA SER A 136 12.71 -11.19 2.02
C SER A 136 13.09 -12.40 1.14
N PRO A 137 13.87 -13.40 1.60
CA PRO A 137 14.17 -14.59 0.79
C PRO A 137 12.92 -15.37 0.38
N VAL A 138 11.91 -15.43 1.25
CA VAL A 138 10.65 -16.14 0.98
C VAL A 138 9.85 -15.39 -0.08
N ILE A 139 9.77 -14.07 0.00
CA ILE A 139 9.07 -13.25 -0.99
C ILE A 139 9.77 -13.31 -2.35
N GLY A 140 11.10 -13.29 -2.39
CA GLY A 140 11.86 -13.51 -3.62
C GLY A 140 11.54 -14.86 -4.27
N LYS A 141 11.40 -15.93 -3.47
CA LYS A 141 10.94 -17.24 -3.98
C LYS A 141 9.51 -17.17 -4.52
N VAL A 142 8.59 -16.51 -3.82
CA VAL A 142 7.21 -16.30 -4.30
C VAL A 142 7.20 -15.56 -5.64
N SER A 143 8.01 -14.51 -5.79
CA SER A 143 8.15 -13.80 -7.08
C SER A 143 8.58 -14.75 -8.21
N ARG A 144 9.64 -15.54 -8.00
CA ARG A 144 10.10 -16.52 -9.01
C ARG A 144 9.09 -17.61 -9.32
N LEU A 145 8.32 -18.08 -8.33
CA LEU A 145 7.23 -19.05 -8.53
C LEU A 145 6.08 -18.49 -9.39
N HIS A 146 6.01 -17.18 -9.57
CA HIS A 146 5.03 -16.49 -10.38
C HIS A 146 5.68 -15.78 -11.58
N ASP A 147 6.68 -16.42 -12.20
CA ASP A 147 7.38 -15.92 -13.40
C ASP A 147 7.94 -14.49 -13.23
N GLY A 148 8.37 -14.13 -12.01
CA GLY A 148 8.85 -12.80 -11.69
C GLY A 148 7.81 -11.69 -11.85
N ARG A 149 6.52 -12.02 -11.96
CA ARG A 149 5.44 -11.05 -12.17
C ARG A 149 5.11 -10.23 -10.92
N ILE A 150 5.56 -10.68 -9.75
CA ILE A 150 5.41 -9.95 -8.50
C ILE A 150 6.74 -9.24 -8.20
N LEU A 151 6.73 -7.91 -8.23
CA LEU A 151 7.85 -7.04 -7.93
C LEU A 151 7.65 -6.44 -6.53
N PRO A 152 8.32 -6.98 -5.50
CA PRO A 152 8.03 -6.58 -4.13
C PRO A 152 8.74 -5.27 -3.75
N PHE A 153 8.06 -4.48 -2.91
CA PHE A 153 8.58 -3.28 -2.27
C PHE A 153 8.81 -3.56 -0.80
N VAL A 154 10.03 -3.34 -0.29
CA VAL A 154 10.37 -3.68 1.10
C VAL A 154 9.89 -2.56 2.01
N ALA A 155 9.31 -2.90 3.16
CA ALA A 155 8.90 -1.89 4.13
C ALA A 155 10.14 -1.30 4.83
N PHE A 156 10.14 -0.01 5.09
CA PHE A 156 11.08 0.60 6.04
C PHE A 156 10.32 1.39 7.10
N ASP A 157 10.77 1.24 8.33
CA ASP A 157 10.26 1.96 9.48
C ASP A 157 11.44 2.58 10.24
N PRO A 158 11.54 3.93 10.33
CA PRO A 158 12.67 4.59 10.97
C PRO A 158 12.75 4.28 12.47
N LEU A 159 11.61 4.10 13.15
CA LEU A 159 11.59 3.73 14.56
C LEU A 159 12.15 2.33 14.80
N ARG A 160 11.80 1.34 13.96
CA ARG A 160 12.44 0.03 13.98
C ARG A 160 13.94 0.16 13.75
N ASN A 161 14.35 0.97 12.78
CA ASN A 161 15.76 1.14 12.48
C ASN A 161 16.54 1.69 13.67
N ILE A 162 15.96 2.62 14.41
CA ILE A 162 16.50 3.12 15.69
C ILE A 162 16.60 1.98 16.71
N LEU A 163 15.45 1.38 17.04
CA LEU A 163 15.32 0.44 18.15
C LEU A 163 16.11 -0.85 17.94
N GLU A 164 16.32 -1.24 16.69
CA GLU A 164 17.05 -2.45 16.31
C GLU A 164 18.43 -2.11 15.70
N LYS A 165 19.03 -0.99 16.12
CA LYS A 165 20.43 -0.60 15.83
C LYS A 165 20.83 -0.70 14.34
N GLY A 166 19.93 -0.30 13.44
CA GLY A 166 20.18 -0.27 12.00
C GLY A 166 19.75 -1.54 11.22
N ASP A 167 19.14 -2.52 11.90
CA ASP A 167 18.73 -3.77 11.26
C ASP A 167 17.73 -3.55 10.12
N ALA A 168 16.77 -2.63 10.27
CA ALA A 168 15.75 -2.38 9.23
C ALA A 168 16.36 -1.89 7.91
N LEU A 169 17.32 -0.97 7.96
CA LEU A 169 18.04 -0.50 6.78
C LEU A 169 18.85 -1.63 6.15
N THR A 170 19.51 -2.45 6.98
CA THR A 170 20.25 -3.63 6.50
C THR A 170 19.32 -4.61 5.78
N TRP A 171 18.10 -4.84 6.28
CA TRP A 171 17.11 -5.70 5.63
C TRP A 171 16.58 -5.12 4.33
N VAL A 172 16.40 -3.80 4.25
CA VAL A 172 16.03 -3.11 2.99
C VAL A 172 17.11 -3.34 1.94
N GLN A 173 18.36 -3.10 2.29
CA GLN A 173 19.51 -3.27 1.41
C GLN A 173 19.61 -4.72 0.92
N ASP A 174 19.51 -5.69 1.85
CA ASP A 174 19.56 -7.12 1.52
C ASP A 174 18.40 -7.54 0.61
N ALA A 175 17.17 -7.07 0.89
CA ALA A 175 15.99 -7.36 0.08
C ALA A 175 16.17 -6.92 -1.39
N ILE A 176 16.67 -5.70 -1.59
CA ILE A 176 16.84 -5.09 -2.91
C ILE A 176 18.04 -5.70 -3.65
N LEU A 177 19.17 -5.90 -2.96
CA LEU A 177 20.39 -6.38 -3.58
C LEU A 177 20.37 -7.88 -3.88
N LYS A 178 19.59 -8.67 -3.14
CA LYS A 178 19.66 -10.15 -3.19
C LYS A 178 18.33 -10.86 -3.40
N HIS A 179 17.19 -10.21 -3.16
CA HIS A 179 15.90 -10.89 -3.10
C HIS A 179 14.84 -10.38 -4.09
N GLY A 180 15.27 -9.58 -5.07
CA GLY A 180 14.41 -9.16 -6.20
C GLY A 180 13.42 -8.07 -5.85
N PHE A 181 13.60 -7.39 -4.71
CA PHE A 181 12.82 -6.21 -4.38
C PHE A 181 13.26 -5.03 -5.24
N VAL A 182 12.28 -4.25 -5.69
CA VAL A 182 12.48 -3.18 -6.68
C VAL A 182 12.40 -1.78 -6.08
N GLY A 183 11.99 -1.65 -4.82
CA GLY A 183 11.79 -0.35 -4.18
C GLY A 183 11.45 -0.47 -2.69
N VAL A 184 11.24 0.69 -2.05
CA VAL A 184 10.91 0.81 -0.63
C VAL A 184 9.51 1.37 -0.46
N LYS A 185 8.72 0.78 0.44
CA LYS A 185 7.42 1.31 0.85
C LYS A 185 7.52 1.92 2.25
N MET A 186 7.03 3.15 2.35
CA MET A 186 6.90 3.92 3.58
C MET A 186 5.41 4.09 3.94
N TYR A 187 5.10 4.15 5.24
CA TYR A 187 3.73 4.38 5.72
C TYR A 187 3.68 5.46 6.81
N PRO A 188 3.83 6.75 6.43
CA PRO A 188 3.77 7.88 7.34
C PRO A 188 2.57 7.91 8.31
N PRO A 189 1.33 7.52 7.91
CA PRO A 189 0.18 7.56 8.81
C PRO A 189 0.38 6.78 10.13
N MET A 190 1.31 5.82 10.17
CA MET A 190 1.61 5.10 11.41
C MET A 190 2.23 5.97 12.50
N GLY A 191 3.04 6.98 12.19
CA GLY A 191 4.05 7.38 13.16
C GLY A 191 4.85 8.65 12.90
N PHE A 192 5.16 8.90 11.64
CA PHE A 192 6.21 9.81 11.23
C PHE A 192 5.79 10.54 9.95
N GLN A 193 6.39 11.70 9.69
CA GLN A 193 6.34 12.41 8.43
C GLN A 193 7.51 11.97 7.53
N MET A 194 7.43 12.25 6.23
CA MET A 194 8.53 11.94 5.32
C MET A 194 9.78 12.78 5.62
N SER A 195 9.62 13.99 6.15
CA SER A 195 10.69 14.82 6.70
C SER A 195 10.11 15.77 7.75
N GLY A 196 10.97 16.51 8.46
CA GLY A 196 10.54 17.53 9.42
C GLY A 196 9.93 16.98 10.71
N ASN A 197 10.21 15.71 11.05
CA ASN A 197 9.70 15.08 12.25
C ASN A 197 10.18 15.76 13.54
N GLU A 198 11.36 16.39 13.54
CA GLU A 198 11.86 17.18 14.68
C GLU A 198 10.83 18.23 15.16
N ALA A 199 10.00 18.79 14.27
CA ALA A 199 8.94 19.72 14.67
C ALA A 199 7.90 19.09 15.61
N LEU A 200 7.73 17.77 15.57
CA LEU A 200 6.80 17.01 16.40
C LEU A 200 7.32 16.81 17.84
N ASP A 201 8.63 16.97 18.09
CA ASP A 201 9.23 16.80 19.42
C ASP A 201 8.78 17.88 20.43
N LYS A 202 8.17 18.97 19.94
CA LYS A 202 7.58 20.05 20.75
C LYS A 202 6.37 19.59 21.57
N ASP A 203 5.68 18.54 21.13
CA ASP A 203 4.53 17.98 21.83
C ASP A 203 4.67 16.47 21.95
N VAL A 204 4.98 16.01 23.16
CA VAL A 204 5.14 14.59 23.47
C VAL A 204 3.88 13.77 23.20
N ALA A 205 2.68 14.39 23.13
CA ALA A 205 1.44 13.72 22.78
C ALA A 205 1.43 13.15 21.35
N ASN A 206 2.36 13.61 20.50
CA ASN A 206 2.57 13.05 19.16
C ASN A 206 3.03 11.58 19.17
N TRP A 207 3.65 11.13 20.27
CA TRP A 207 4.23 9.78 20.38
C TRP A 207 3.32 8.88 21.21
N PRO A 208 3.05 7.62 20.82
CA PRO A 208 2.23 6.72 21.62
C PRO A 208 2.75 6.45 23.04
N ASP A 209 1.82 6.16 23.95
CA ASP A 209 2.08 5.89 25.37
C ASP A 209 3.23 4.90 25.61
N HIS A 210 3.30 3.79 24.86
CA HIS A 210 4.35 2.79 25.05
C HIS A 210 5.75 3.22 24.58
N LEU A 211 5.86 4.34 23.85
CA LEU A 211 7.13 4.99 23.54
C LEU A 211 7.48 6.10 24.55
N ARG A 212 6.49 6.61 25.29
CA ARG A 212 6.71 7.56 26.41
C ARG A 212 6.96 6.85 27.73
N GLU A 213 6.44 5.63 27.87
CA GLU A 213 6.49 4.80 29.06
C GLU A 213 7.09 3.43 28.70
N PRO A 214 8.43 3.27 28.76
CA PRO A 214 9.13 2.11 28.19
C PRO A 214 8.69 0.76 28.77
N HIS A 215 8.17 0.73 30.00
CA HIS A 215 7.64 -0.48 30.63
C HIS A 215 6.39 -1.06 29.93
N LYS A 216 5.70 -0.28 29.07
CA LYS A 216 4.56 -0.71 28.26
C LYS A 216 4.96 -1.25 26.88
N LEU A 217 6.23 -1.08 26.48
CA LEU A 217 6.74 -1.54 25.20
C LEU A 217 6.80 -3.07 25.18
N LYS A 218 6.21 -3.68 24.15
CA LYS A 218 6.35 -5.10 23.87
C LYS A 218 7.51 -5.32 22.91
N PHE A 219 7.99 -6.56 22.85
CA PHE A 219 9.11 -6.95 22.01
C PHE A 219 8.70 -8.02 21.00
N PRO A 220 9.18 -7.94 19.75
CA PRO A 220 9.06 -9.02 18.78
C PRO A 220 9.59 -10.34 19.35
N ARG A 221 9.09 -11.47 18.82
CA ARG A 221 9.52 -12.80 19.28
C ARG A 221 11.03 -13.00 19.13
N TYR A 222 11.60 -12.62 18.00
CA TYR A 222 13.03 -12.79 17.72
C TYR A 222 13.90 -11.97 18.67
N ILE A 223 13.56 -10.70 18.95
CA ILE A 223 14.25 -9.87 19.95
C ILE A 223 14.27 -10.56 21.32
N LYS A 224 13.16 -11.16 21.74
CA LYS A 224 13.09 -11.88 23.02
C LYS A 224 13.95 -13.14 23.04
N GLN A 225 14.00 -13.87 21.93
CA GLN A 225 14.80 -15.08 21.80
C GLN A 225 16.30 -14.77 21.77
N GLU A 226 16.68 -13.63 21.23
CA GLU A 226 18.07 -13.14 21.15
C GLU A 226 18.52 -12.43 22.44
N GLY A 227 17.61 -12.17 23.39
CA GLY A 227 17.95 -11.46 24.64
C GLY A 227 18.22 -9.96 24.45
N ARG A 228 17.78 -9.35 23.34
CA ARG A 228 18.07 -7.97 22.94
C ARG A 228 17.09 -6.92 23.49
N GLN A 229 16.21 -7.28 24.42
CA GLN A 229 15.21 -6.34 24.98
C GLN A 229 15.89 -5.14 25.65
N GLY A 230 17.00 -5.37 26.36
CA GLY A 230 17.78 -4.30 27.00
C GLY A 230 18.37 -3.34 25.98
N ASP A 231 18.87 -3.85 24.84
CA ASP A 231 19.38 -3.03 23.74
C ASP A 231 18.28 -2.15 23.14
N VAL A 232 17.10 -2.73 22.89
CA VAL A 232 15.94 -2.00 22.36
C VAL A 232 15.55 -0.86 23.30
N LEU A 233 15.50 -1.12 24.60
CA LEU A 233 15.16 -0.11 25.61
C LEU A 233 16.24 0.99 25.72
N ALA A 234 17.52 0.62 25.60
CA ALA A 234 18.62 1.58 25.61
C ALA A 234 18.61 2.50 24.37
N GLU A 235 18.13 2.00 23.23
CA GLU A 235 17.99 2.76 21.99
C GLU A 235 16.70 3.57 21.89
N LEU A 236 15.73 3.40 22.78
CA LEU A 236 14.46 4.13 22.71
C LEU A 236 14.71 5.65 22.85
N PRO A 237 14.40 6.47 21.82
CA PRO A 237 14.55 7.91 21.92
C PRO A 237 13.72 8.49 23.05
N LYS A 238 14.22 9.54 23.70
CA LYS A 238 13.38 10.36 24.57
C LYS A 238 12.29 11.03 23.73
N PRO A 239 11.09 11.28 24.28
CA PRO A 239 9.99 11.91 23.55
C PRO A 239 10.31 13.28 22.90
N HIS A 240 11.30 14.02 23.39
CA HIS A 240 11.71 15.33 22.84
C HIS A 240 12.90 15.23 21.86
N GLU A 241 13.33 14.02 21.52
CA GLU A 241 14.40 13.75 20.54
C GLU A 241 13.94 12.72 19.50
N MET A 242 12.67 12.29 19.55
CA MET A 242 12.14 11.19 18.77
C MET A 242 12.11 11.59 17.30
N GLY A 243 11.50 12.73 16.99
CA GLY A 243 11.38 13.29 15.66
C GLY A 243 12.74 13.49 15.00
N ALA A 244 13.66 14.17 15.68
CA ALA A 244 15.02 14.37 15.18
C ALA A 244 15.75 13.05 14.87
N ARG A 245 15.56 12.01 15.71
CA ARG A 245 16.14 10.69 15.45
C ARG A 245 15.47 9.97 14.29
N LEU A 246 14.16 10.12 14.10
CA LEU A 246 13.45 9.57 12.95
C LEU A 246 13.98 10.17 11.65
N ASP A 247 14.10 11.50 11.58
CA ASP A 247 14.66 12.21 10.41
C ASP A 247 16.07 11.71 10.08
N LYS A 248 16.93 11.54 11.10
CA LYS A 248 18.28 11.01 10.92
C LYS A 248 18.30 9.63 10.25
N GLU A 249 17.42 8.71 10.64
CA GLU A 249 17.35 7.39 10.03
C GLU A 249 16.68 7.41 8.64
N LEU A 250 15.69 8.28 8.44
CA LEU A 250 15.08 8.51 7.12
C LEU A 250 16.14 9.02 6.12
N HIS A 251 16.97 10.00 6.50
CA HIS A 251 18.04 10.49 5.64
C HIS A 251 19.09 9.43 5.30
N LYS A 252 19.35 8.44 6.17
CA LYS A 252 20.22 7.30 5.82
C LYS A 252 19.58 6.44 4.73
N LEU A 253 18.29 6.14 4.84
CA LEU A 253 17.54 5.42 3.80
C LEU A 253 17.59 6.22 2.49
N TYR A 254 17.23 7.50 2.51
CA TYR A 254 17.16 8.33 1.31
C TYR A 254 18.52 8.43 0.63
N ARG A 255 19.59 8.66 1.38
CA ARG A 255 20.94 8.70 0.80
C ARG A 255 21.28 7.38 0.11
N TRP A 256 21.01 6.25 0.76
CA TRP A 256 21.26 4.95 0.14
C TRP A 256 20.38 4.71 -1.11
N CYS A 257 19.09 5.04 -1.07
CA CYS A 257 18.20 4.90 -2.21
C CYS A 257 18.62 5.81 -3.38
N ASN A 258 19.05 7.04 -3.10
CA ASN A 258 19.57 7.98 -4.09
C ASN A 258 20.83 7.45 -4.77
N ASP A 259 21.77 6.91 -3.98
CA ASP A 259 23.03 6.39 -4.49
C ASP A 259 22.88 5.09 -5.28
N ASN A 260 21.75 4.38 -5.11
CA ASN A 260 21.47 3.08 -5.74
C ASN A 260 20.26 3.13 -6.71
N HIS A 261 19.75 4.32 -7.02
CA HIS A 261 18.59 4.52 -7.90
C HIS A 261 17.40 3.64 -7.52
N VAL A 262 17.06 3.61 -6.23
CA VAL A 262 15.96 2.80 -5.69
C VAL A 262 14.73 3.69 -5.50
N PRO A 263 13.58 3.35 -6.12
CA PRO A 263 12.35 4.11 -5.97
C PRO A 263 11.73 3.95 -4.57
N ILE A 264 11.04 5.00 -4.13
CA ILE A 264 10.33 5.05 -2.85
C ILE A 264 8.86 5.36 -3.10
N MET A 265 7.97 4.52 -2.56
CA MET A 265 6.54 4.78 -2.49
C MET A 265 6.18 5.14 -1.05
N ALA A 266 5.35 6.17 -0.84
CA ALA A 266 4.71 6.37 0.47
C ALA A 266 3.21 6.62 0.34
N HIS A 267 2.48 6.33 1.40
CA HIS A 267 1.05 6.62 1.49
C HIS A 267 0.84 8.14 1.61
N THR A 268 0.02 8.73 0.72
CA THR A 268 -0.20 10.19 0.61
C THR A 268 -1.70 10.51 0.46
N ASN A 269 -2.47 10.14 1.49
CA ASN A 269 -3.89 10.49 1.68
C ASN A 269 -4.22 10.43 3.19
N ASP A 270 -5.29 11.09 3.62
CA ASP A 270 -5.85 10.87 4.95
C ASP A 270 -6.30 9.40 5.07
N SER A 271 -5.87 8.74 6.15
CA SER A 271 -6.05 7.30 6.32
C SER A 271 -5.98 6.88 7.79
N SER A 272 -6.18 5.58 8.00
CA SER A 272 -6.07 4.96 9.32
C SER A 272 -4.70 5.22 9.94
N SER A 273 -4.71 5.97 11.03
CA SER A 273 -3.59 6.15 11.94
C SER A 273 -3.92 5.52 13.29
N PRO A 274 -2.93 5.25 14.16
CA PRO A 274 -3.24 4.79 15.51
C PRO A 274 -4.11 5.83 16.24
N LYS A 275 -5.02 5.35 17.09
CA LYS A 275 -6.07 6.17 17.73
C LYS A 275 -5.49 7.44 18.37
N GLY A 276 -6.14 8.58 18.08
CA GLY A 276 -5.79 9.88 18.65
C GLY A 276 -4.56 10.57 18.05
N ARG A 277 -4.07 10.12 16.88
CA ARG A 277 -2.89 10.72 16.24
C ARG A 277 -3.24 11.70 15.11
N PRO A 278 -2.35 12.67 14.82
CA PRO A 278 -2.56 13.62 13.74
C PRO A 278 -2.64 12.92 12.39
N LYS A 279 -3.74 13.16 11.66
CA LYS A 279 -3.98 12.69 10.30
C LYS A 279 -3.06 13.33 9.25
N ASN A 280 -2.37 14.41 9.61
CA ASN A 280 -1.55 15.22 8.69
C ASN A 280 -0.11 14.70 8.45
N ARG A 281 0.23 13.50 8.93
CA ARG A 281 1.54 12.87 8.71
C ARG A 281 1.87 12.53 7.25
N PRO A 282 0.92 12.10 6.40
CA PRO A 282 1.18 11.79 5.01
C PRO A 282 1.07 13.01 4.07
N HIS A 283 0.97 14.24 4.61
CA HIS A 283 0.76 15.45 3.80
C HIS A 283 1.88 15.67 2.77
N PRO A 284 1.57 16.17 1.55
CA PRO A 284 2.57 16.43 0.51
C PRO A 284 3.68 17.42 0.92
N ASP A 285 3.37 18.42 1.76
CA ASP A 285 4.36 19.39 2.28
C ASP A 285 5.65 18.75 2.82
N HIS A 286 5.52 17.57 3.45
CA HIS A 286 6.65 16.90 4.12
C HIS A 286 7.65 16.26 3.14
N TRP A 287 7.55 16.54 1.84
CA TRP A 287 8.40 15.97 0.79
C TRP A 287 9.24 16.99 0.03
N GLU A 288 8.90 18.28 0.06
CA GLU A 288 9.54 19.28 -0.81
C GLU A 288 11.07 19.31 -0.68
N GLU A 289 11.58 19.24 0.55
CA GLU A 289 13.02 19.22 0.80
C GLU A 289 13.67 17.93 0.26
N LEU A 290 12.99 16.79 0.42
CA LEU A 290 13.48 15.48 -0.01
C LEU A 290 13.65 15.41 -1.51
N LEU A 291 12.69 15.93 -2.27
CA LEU A 291 12.69 15.90 -3.73
C LEU A 291 13.87 16.70 -4.29
N LYS A 292 14.26 17.79 -3.62
CA LYS A 292 15.43 18.61 -3.97
C LYS A 292 16.75 17.93 -3.57
N MET A 293 16.80 17.33 -2.37
CA MET A 293 18.01 16.76 -1.80
C MET A 293 18.40 15.41 -2.42
N TYR A 294 17.42 14.64 -2.90
CA TYR A 294 17.61 13.29 -3.42
C TYR A 294 17.12 13.13 -4.86
N PRO A 295 17.77 13.82 -5.82
CA PRO A 295 17.28 13.93 -7.20
C PRO A 295 17.40 12.63 -8.00
N ASN A 296 17.98 11.54 -7.48
CA ASN A 296 18.05 10.26 -8.17
C ASN A 296 16.98 9.26 -7.69
N ILE A 297 16.16 9.63 -6.70
CA ILE A 297 15.05 8.80 -6.24
C ILE A 297 13.82 9.13 -7.08
N ASN A 298 13.21 8.10 -7.66
CA ASN A 298 11.84 8.18 -8.13
C ASN A 298 10.88 7.98 -6.96
N PHE A 299 10.13 9.02 -6.64
CA PHE A 299 9.17 9.02 -5.55
C PHE A 299 7.76 8.80 -6.08
N ASN A 300 6.96 8.00 -5.38
CA ASN A 300 5.52 7.86 -5.63
C ASN A 300 4.71 8.25 -4.39
N MET A 301 3.92 9.32 -4.54
CA MET A 301 2.88 9.73 -3.60
C MET A 301 1.61 8.94 -3.86
N GLY A 302 1.52 7.76 -3.23
CA GLY A 302 0.40 6.85 -3.45
C GLY A 302 -0.92 7.47 -3.02
N HIS A 303 -2.00 7.09 -3.72
CA HIS A 303 -3.37 7.64 -3.60
C HIS A 303 -3.57 9.04 -4.17
N PHE A 304 -2.52 9.77 -4.59
CA PHE A 304 -2.66 11.05 -5.28
C PHE A 304 -3.56 12.09 -4.57
N GLY A 305 -3.60 12.09 -3.24
CA GLY A 305 -4.50 12.97 -2.45
C GLY A 305 -5.94 12.44 -2.27
N GLY A 306 -6.32 11.37 -2.96
CA GLY A 306 -7.65 10.76 -2.87
C GLY A 306 -8.60 11.19 -4.00
N CYS A 307 -9.66 10.40 -4.20
CA CYS A 307 -10.62 10.63 -5.28
C CYS A 307 -11.42 11.92 -5.14
N ASP A 308 -11.67 12.35 -3.91
CA ASP A 308 -12.44 13.56 -3.61
C ASP A 308 -11.64 14.80 -4.04
N ASP A 309 -10.34 14.82 -3.78
CA ASP A 309 -9.44 15.91 -4.22
C ASP A 309 -9.32 15.98 -5.73
N VAL A 310 -9.27 14.84 -6.42
CA VAL A 310 -9.33 14.81 -7.89
C VAL A 310 -10.66 15.38 -8.39
N ALA A 311 -11.80 14.97 -7.83
CA ALA A 311 -13.12 15.47 -8.22
C ALA A 311 -13.27 16.99 -8.02
N ARG A 312 -12.63 17.55 -6.98
CA ARG A 312 -12.61 19.00 -6.70
C ARG A 312 -11.83 19.85 -7.71
N ASN A 313 -11.21 19.25 -8.73
CA ASN A 313 -10.56 19.99 -9.82
C ASN A 313 -11.44 20.16 -11.07
N GLY A 314 -12.66 19.62 -11.06
CA GLY A 314 -13.60 19.77 -12.18
C GLY A 314 -14.31 21.13 -12.23
N PRO A 315 -14.96 21.49 -13.34
CA PRO A 315 -15.65 22.77 -13.52
C PRO A 315 -16.86 22.95 -12.59
N THR A 316 -17.39 21.88 -12.02
CA THR A 316 -18.50 21.90 -11.04
C THR A 316 -18.02 21.66 -9.61
N ALA A 317 -16.75 21.95 -9.32
CA ALA A 317 -16.18 21.71 -7.99
C ALA A 317 -16.97 22.44 -6.90
N ASP A 318 -17.31 23.72 -7.11
CA ASP A 318 -18.03 24.55 -6.14
C ASP A 318 -19.40 23.94 -5.75
N ASP A 319 -20.10 23.33 -6.71
CA ASP A 319 -21.39 22.64 -6.48
C ASP A 319 -21.23 21.35 -5.67
N TYR A 320 -20.07 20.70 -5.80
CA TYR A 320 -19.76 19.43 -5.16
C TYR A 320 -19.16 19.59 -3.76
N CYS A 321 -18.20 20.51 -3.57
CA CYS A 321 -17.47 20.63 -2.32
C CYS A 321 -18.16 21.52 -1.27
N GLY A 322 -19.04 22.45 -1.66
CA GLY A 322 -19.69 23.35 -0.69
C GLY A 322 -18.68 24.01 0.26
N ASN A 323 -18.85 23.89 1.58
CA ASN A 323 -17.90 24.44 2.55
C ASN A 323 -16.51 23.76 2.56
N THR A 324 -16.37 22.56 1.97
CA THR A 324 -15.10 21.81 1.92
C THR A 324 -14.15 22.31 0.82
N CYS A 325 -14.59 23.23 -0.04
CA CYS A 325 -13.71 23.86 -1.03
C CYS A 325 -12.58 24.70 -0.40
N ALA A 326 -12.74 25.09 0.88
CA ALA A 326 -11.71 25.82 1.64
C ALA A 326 -10.58 24.90 2.17
N GLU A 327 -10.77 23.58 2.18
CA GLU A 327 -9.75 22.63 2.63
C GLU A 327 -8.64 22.47 1.57
N PRO A 328 -7.37 22.28 1.98
CA PRO A 328 -6.27 22.04 1.05
C PRO A 328 -6.59 20.93 0.03
N ASN A 329 -6.23 21.14 -1.23
CA ASN A 329 -6.34 20.13 -2.28
C ASN A 329 -4.98 19.49 -2.51
N TRP A 330 -4.77 18.31 -1.94
CA TRP A 330 -3.49 17.59 -2.00
C TRP A 330 -3.17 17.18 -3.43
N THR A 331 -4.16 16.81 -4.24
CA THR A 331 -3.93 16.49 -5.66
C THR A 331 -3.32 17.67 -6.43
N THR A 332 -3.88 18.87 -6.27
CA THR A 332 -3.35 20.10 -6.90
C THR A 332 -1.93 20.38 -6.43
N GLN A 333 -1.69 20.25 -5.12
CA GLN A 333 -0.36 20.43 -4.56
C GLN A 333 0.64 19.44 -5.15
N ILE A 334 0.28 18.16 -5.27
CA ILE A 334 1.13 17.13 -5.86
C ILE A 334 1.47 17.47 -7.31
N VAL A 335 0.50 17.91 -8.13
CA VAL A 335 0.74 18.33 -9.52
C VAL A 335 1.67 19.53 -9.59
N ASN A 336 1.47 20.54 -8.74
CA ASN A 336 2.36 21.70 -8.65
C ASN A 336 3.78 21.28 -8.28
N MET A 337 3.94 20.32 -7.36
CA MET A 337 5.26 19.78 -7.00
C MET A 337 5.90 19.02 -8.17
N MET A 338 5.13 18.29 -9.00
CA MET A 338 5.66 17.62 -10.19
C MET A 338 6.28 18.60 -11.20
N SER A 339 5.74 19.82 -11.32
CA SER A 339 6.26 20.84 -12.25
C SER A 339 7.73 21.23 -11.98
N THR A 340 8.18 21.09 -10.73
CA THR A 340 9.55 21.41 -10.30
C THR A 340 10.38 20.17 -9.96
N ASN A 341 9.77 18.98 -9.94
CA ASN A 341 10.41 17.72 -9.52
C ASN A 341 10.14 16.61 -10.54
N LYS A 342 11.08 16.43 -11.48
CA LYS A 342 10.96 15.47 -12.59
C LYS A 342 10.76 14.01 -12.16
N ASN A 343 11.12 13.65 -10.92
CA ASN A 343 11.09 12.28 -10.41
C ASN A 343 9.95 12.02 -9.42
N LEU A 344 8.95 12.90 -9.37
CA LEU A 344 7.75 12.72 -8.57
C LEU A 344 6.63 12.10 -9.39
N PHE A 345 6.08 11.00 -8.90
CA PHE A 345 4.95 10.25 -9.44
C PHE A 345 3.81 10.19 -8.40
N ALA A 346 2.62 9.83 -8.86
CA ALA A 346 1.47 9.54 -8.00
C ALA A 346 0.64 8.39 -8.59
N ASP A 347 -0.20 7.73 -7.78
CA ASP A 347 -1.00 6.59 -8.23
C ASP A 347 -2.48 6.64 -7.82
N PHE A 348 -3.31 5.94 -8.59
CA PHE A 348 -4.75 5.78 -8.33
C PHE A 348 -5.10 4.71 -7.28
N SER A 349 -4.23 4.37 -6.34
CA SER A 349 -4.57 3.35 -5.33
C SER A 349 -5.85 3.73 -4.57
N ASN A 350 -6.77 2.78 -4.39
CA ASN A 350 -8.02 2.93 -3.63
C ASN A 350 -9.09 3.86 -4.25
N PHE A 351 -9.08 4.08 -5.58
CA PHE A 351 -10.05 4.92 -6.29
C PHE A 351 -11.35 4.18 -6.66
N HIS A 352 -11.81 3.21 -5.86
CA HIS A 352 -12.98 2.37 -6.20
C HIS A 352 -14.27 3.17 -6.46
N GLN A 353 -14.36 4.41 -5.98
CA GLN A 353 -15.50 5.28 -6.21
C GLN A 353 -15.73 5.62 -7.71
N VAL A 354 -14.75 5.38 -8.59
CA VAL A 354 -14.93 5.45 -10.06
C VAL A 354 -16.04 4.53 -10.59
N SER A 355 -16.43 3.50 -9.84
CA SER A 355 -17.51 2.58 -10.19
C SER A 355 -18.91 3.12 -9.87
N LYS A 356 -19.02 4.24 -9.12
CA LYS A 356 -20.30 4.83 -8.68
C LYS A 356 -20.79 5.90 -9.66
N SER A 357 -22.04 5.78 -10.11
CA SER A 357 -22.69 6.75 -11.00
C SER A 357 -22.78 8.15 -10.35
N GLY A 358 -22.48 9.21 -11.10
CA GLY A 358 -22.43 10.60 -10.64
C GLY A 358 -21.05 11.03 -10.13
N PHE A 359 -20.41 10.20 -9.30
CA PHE A 359 -19.05 10.49 -8.82
C PHE A 359 -17.98 10.20 -9.90
N LYS A 360 -18.23 9.20 -10.76
CA LYS A 360 -17.42 8.95 -11.96
C LYS A 360 -17.23 10.21 -12.81
N ASP A 361 -18.31 10.94 -13.08
CA ASP A 361 -18.27 12.10 -13.98
C ASP A 361 -17.45 13.24 -13.40
N GLN A 362 -17.51 13.43 -12.08
CA GLN A 362 -16.69 14.43 -11.37
C GLN A 362 -15.22 14.06 -11.36
N ILE A 363 -14.88 12.78 -11.11
CA ILE A 363 -13.50 12.29 -11.21
C ILE A 363 -12.98 12.48 -12.63
N VAL A 364 -13.77 12.13 -13.66
CA VAL A 364 -13.37 12.29 -15.06
C VAL A 364 -13.11 13.75 -15.38
N ALA A 365 -14.02 14.66 -15.01
CA ALA A 365 -13.86 16.09 -15.30
C ALA A 365 -12.66 16.70 -14.57
N GLY A 366 -12.46 16.36 -13.29
CA GLY A 366 -11.30 16.83 -12.52
C GLY A 366 -9.98 16.25 -13.02
N LEU A 367 -9.94 14.97 -13.38
CA LEU A 367 -8.76 14.35 -13.97
C LEU A 367 -8.44 14.96 -15.34
N GLN A 368 -9.44 15.27 -16.16
CA GLN A 368 -9.23 15.94 -17.44
C GLN A 368 -8.58 17.32 -17.25
N ALA A 369 -9.09 18.13 -16.31
CA ALA A 369 -8.50 19.44 -15.99
C ALA A 369 -7.03 19.31 -15.54
N LEU A 370 -6.74 18.34 -14.67
CA LEU A 370 -5.37 18.09 -14.18
C LEU A 370 -4.41 17.58 -15.25
N LEU A 371 -4.88 16.76 -16.21
CA LEU A 371 -4.07 16.25 -17.32
C LEU A 371 -3.76 17.32 -18.36
N GLU A 372 -4.53 18.40 -18.42
CA GLU A 372 -4.32 19.55 -19.29
C GLU A 372 -3.45 20.64 -18.62
N GLN A 373 -3.36 20.65 -17.29
CA GLN A 373 -2.55 21.57 -16.50
C GLN A 373 -1.04 21.41 -16.76
N ASP A 374 -0.28 22.51 -16.61
CA ASP A 374 1.20 22.52 -16.60
C ASP A 374 1.85 21.80 -17.78
N GLY A 375 1.29 22.00 -18.98
CA GLY A 375 1.78 21.39 -20.22
C GLY A 375 1.56 19.87 -20.28
N GLY A 376 0.69 19.32 -19.44
CA GLY A 376 0.37 17.90 -19.36
C GLY A 376 1.39 17.07 -18.59
N ILE A 377 2.11 17.67 -17.63
CA ILE A 377 3.13 16.98 -16.83
C ILE A 377 2.60 15.66 -16.21
N LEU A 378 1.35 15.69 -15.73
CA LEU A 378 0.69 14.56 -15.07
C LEU A 378 0.56 13.33 -15.99
N LYS A 379 0.42 13.51 -17.31
CA LYS A 379 0.29 12.42 -18.29
C LYS A 379 1.45 11.42 -18.21
N SER A 380 2.64 11.92 -17.85
CA SER A 380 3.87 11.14 -17.74
C SER A 380 4.24 10.74 -16.31
N ARG A 381 3.40 11.06 -15.32
CA ARG A 381 3.69 10.90 -13.87
C ARG A 381 2.60 10.17 -13.09
N LEU A 382 1.43 10.00 -13.68
CA LEU A 382 0.33 9.26 -13.07
C LEU A 382 0.44 7.76 -13.33
N LEU A 383 0.29 6.97 -12.28
CA LEU A 383 0.44 5.52 -12.27
C LEU A 383 -0.89 4.83 -11.96
N TYR A 384 -1.08 3.65 -12.53
CA TYR A 384 -2.10 2.73 -12.03
C TYR A 384 -1.71 2.13 -10.67
N GLY A 385 -2.63 2.17 -9.72
CA GLY A 385 -2.51 1.54 -8.40
C GLY A 385 -3.87 1.00 -7.97
N SER A 386 -3.91 -0.14 -7.27
CA SER A 386 -5.17 -0.81 -6.91
C SER A 386 -5.53 -0.80 -5.44
N ASP A 387 -4.54 -0.77 -4.56
CA ASP A 387 -4.69 -1.08 -3.14
C ASP A 387 -5.44 -2.42 -2.88
N TRP A 388 -5.23 -3.41 -3.75
CA TRP A 388 -6.03 -4.65 -3.81
C TRP A 388 -6.22 -5.37 -2.47
N PHE A 389 -5.21 -5.31 -1.58
CA PHE A 389 -5.30 -5.96 -0.28
C PHE A 389 -6.21 -5.20 0.69
N MET A 390 -6.15 -3.87 0.73
CA MET A 390 -7.05 -3.06 1.56
C MET A 390 -8.46 -3.05 0.99
N GLY A 391 -8.58 -3.03 -0.33
CA GLY A 391 -9.86 -3.16 -1.02
C GLY A 391 -10.52 -4.54 -0.88
N THR A 392 -9.93 -5.54 -0.22
CA THR A 392 -10.56 -6.87 -0.04
C THR A 392 -11.97 -6.80 0.55
N GLY A 393 -12.19 -5.84 1.44
CA GLY A 393 -13.49 -5.56 2.02
C GLY A 393 -14.43 -4.82 1.07
N ARG A 394 -14.06 -4.54 -0.18
CA ARG A 394 -14.85 -3.78 -1.17
C ARG A 394 -15.57 -4.71 -2.16
N LYS A 395 -16.81 -4.36 -2.53
CA LYS A 395 -17.65 -5.17 -3.42
C LYS A 395 -17.05 -5.25 -4.84
N ASP A 396 -16.41 -4.19 -5.26
CA ASP A 396 -15.86 -3.90 -6.60
C ASP A 396 -14.34 -4.08 -6.69
N ASN A 397 -13.71 -4.62 -5.64
CA ASN A 397 -12.25 -4.74 -5.61
C ASN A 397 -11.68 -5.74 -6.61
N ASP A 398 -12.45 -6.78 -6.95
CA ASP A 398 -12.02 -7.75 -7.95
C ASP A 398 -12.20 -7.19 -9.38
N GLU A 399 -13.18 -6.31 -9.57
CA GLU A 399 -13.46 -5.59 -10.82
C GLU A 399 -12.61 -4.33 -11.01
N TYR A 400 -11.94 -3.85 -9.97
CA TYR A 400 -11.27 -2.55 -9.96
C TYR A 400 -10.36 -2.29 -11.17
N PHE A 401 -9.54 -3.27 -11.57
CA PHE A 401 -8.73 -3.16 -12.80
C PHE A 401 -9.60 -2.98 -14.04
N SER A 402 -10.66 -3.78 -14.20
CA SER A 402 -11.58 -3.68 -15.34
C SER A 402 -12.28 -2.32 -15.38
N ASP A 403 -12.70 -1.80 -14.23
CA ASP A 403 -13.43 -0.55 -14.13
C ASP A 403 -12.51 0.64 -14.48
N MET A 404 -11.30 0.68 -13.90
CA MET A 404 -10.29 1.69 -14.24
C MET A 404 -9.86 1.59 -15.71
N ASN A 405 -9.66 0.37 -16.21
CA ASN A 405 -9.27 0.15 -17.60
C ASN A 405 -10.33 0.62 -18.60
N THR A 406 -11.61 0.38 -18.27
CA THR A 406 -12.75 0.85 -19.06
C THR A 406 -12.83 2.38 -19.02
N LEU A 407 -12.72 2.99 -17.85
CA LEU A 407 -12.72 4.44 -17.68
C LEU A 407 -11.59 5.10 -18.50
N LEU A 408 -10.37 4.59 -18.40
CA LEU A 408 -9.25 5.10 -19.19
C LEU A 408 -9.47 4.89 -20.70
N GLY A 409 -10.07 3.78 -21.12
CA GLY A 409 -10.40 3.53 -22.53
C GLY A 409 -11.49 4.44 -23.08
N GLU A 410 -12.46 4.82 -22.24
CA GLU A 410 -13.58 5.70 -22.61
C GLU A 410 -13.17 7.18 -22.66
N TYR A 411 -12.39 7.66 -21.69
CA TYR A 411 -12.15 9.10 -21.50
C TYR A 411 -10.70 9.53 -21.71
N PHE A 412 -9.73 8.64 -21.56
CA PHE A 412 -8.29 8.96 -21.53
C PHE A 412 -7.47 8.02 -22.41
N LEU A 413 -7.97 7.74 -23.61
CA LEU A 413 -7.43 6.71 -24.50
C LEU A 413 -5.95 6.97 -24.85
N ALA A 414 -5.55 8.24 -25.01
CA ALA A 414 -4.19 8.62 -25.34
C ALA A 414 -3.21 8.39 -24.18
N GLU A 415 -3.66 8.58 -22.94
CA GLU A 415 -2.85 8.43 -21.73
C GLU A 415 -2.90 7.01 -21.16
N ARG A 416 -3.86 6.18 -21.61
CA ARG A 416 -4.16 4.86 -21.05
C ARG A 416 -2.93 3.95 -20.94
N GLU A 417 -2.14 3.80 -22.00
CA GLU A 417 -0.96 2.91 -21.98
C GLU A 417 0.13 3.43 -21.03
N ALA A 418 0.31 4.75 -20.99
CA ALA A 418 1.26 5.39 -20.07
C ALA A 418 0.84 5.15 -18.61
N ILE A 419 -0.43 5.38 -18.27
CA ILE A 419 -0.95 5.22 -16.91
C ILE A 419 -0.93 3.76 -16.47
N LEU A 420 -1.38 2.82 -17.33
CA LEU A 420 -1.49 1.40 -16.96
C LEU A 420 -0.14 0.68 -16.83
N GLY A 421 0.93 1.20 -17.43
CA GLY A 421 2.23 0.53 -17.35
C GLY A 421 3.44 1.36 -17.76
N GLY A 422 3.33 2.22 -18.78
CA GLY A 422 4.48 2.97 -19.31
C GLY A 422 5.19 3.85 -18.26
N ASN A 423 4.41 4.64 -17.52
CA ASN A 423 4.90 5.46 -16.42
C ASN A 423 5.41 4.58 -15.26
N GLY A 424 4.80 3.40 -15.05
CA GLY A 424 5.24 2.42 -14.05
C GLY A 424 6.63 1.87 -14.34
N LEU A 425 6.98 1.62 -15.61
CA LEU A 425 8.33 1.22 -16.01
C LEU A 425 9.35 2.34 -15.70
N SER A 426 8.99 3.59 -15.98
CA SER A 426 9.85 4.76 -15.71
C SER A 426 10.05 4.96 -14.19
N TYR A 427 8.97 4.92 -13.42
CA TYR A 427 9.00 5.04 -11.97
C TYR A 427 9.89 3.97 -11.32
N LEU A 428 9.74 2.70 -11.75
CA LEU A 428 10.51 1.58 -11.23
C LEU A 428 11.98 1.58 -11.72
N GLY A 429 12.33 2.44 -12.68
CA GLY A 429 13.62 2.43 -13.35
C GLY A 429 13.85 1.11 -14.07
N LEU A 430 12.90 0.65 -14.89
CA LEU A 430 12.99 -0.62 -15.63
C LEU A 430 13.59 -0.44 -17.04
N ASP A 431 14.37 0.62 -17.25
CA ASP A 431 15.12 0.84 -18.49
C ASP A 431 16.25 -0.17 -18.63
N ARG A 432 16.53 -0.63 -19.86
CA ARG A 432 17.48 -1.72 -20.18
C ARG A 432 18.80 -1.68 -19.39
N ASN A 433 19.38 -0.48 -19.26
CA ASN A 433 20.70 -0.26 -18.64
C ASN A 433 20.65 0.24 -17.20
N SER A 434 19.46 0.46 -16.64
CA SER A 434 19.28 0.90 -15.26
C SER A 434 19.87 -0.07 -14.25
N GLU A 435 20.21 0.45 -13.07
CA GLU A 435 20.68 -0.39 -11.96
C GLU A 435 19.60 -1.35 -11.46
N THR A 436 18.32 -0.96 -11.45
CA THR A 436 17.22 -1.85 -11.07
C THR A 436 17.13 -3.04 -12.03
N MET A 437 17.24 -2.83 -13.34
CA MET A 437 17.27 -3.94 -14.31
C MET A 437 18.48 -4.84 -14.11
N GLN A 438 19.65 -4.29 -13.80
CA GLN A 438 20.84 -5.07 -13.49
C GLN A 438 20.64 -5.95 -12.24
N ARG A 439 20.07 -5.38 -11.16
CA ARG A 439 19.73 -6.13 -9.93
C ARG A 439 18.74 -7.25 -10.20
N LEU A 440 17.69 -7.00 -10.98
CA LEU A 440 16.69 -8.01 -11.34
C LEU A 440 17.27 -9.14 -12.19
N ARG A 441 18.09 -8.82 -13.20
CA ARG A 441 18.79 -9.85 -14.00
C ARG A 441 19.69 -10.70 -13.13
N LYS A 442 20.46 -10.09 -12.23
CA LYS A 442 21.31 -10.80 -11.26
C LYS A 442 20.48 -11.72 -10.34
N PHE A 443 19.34 -11.24 -9.85
CA PHE A 443 18.45 -11.99 -8.98
C PHE A 443 17.82 -13.22 -9.66
N HIS A 444 17.43 -13.09 -10.93
CA HIS A 444 16.84 -14.19 -11.70
C HIS A 444 17.87 -15.14 -12.31
N GLY A 445 19.13 -14.72 -12.45
CA GLY A 445 20.20 -15.53 -13.05
C GLY A 445 19.85 -15.95 -14.48
N ASP A 446 20.00 -17.23 -14.80
CA ASP A 446 19.69 -17.78 -16.12
C ASP A 446 18.18 -17.94 -16.36
N GLN A 447 17.38 -18.01 -15.29
CA GLN A 447 15.93 -18.20 -15.32
C GLN A 447 15.18 -16.86 -15.37
N GLN A 448 15.59 -15.97 -16.29
CA GLN A 448 14.94 -14.67 -16.45
C GLN A 448 13.52 -14.82 -17.00
N PRO A 449 12.54 -14.10 -16.42
CA PRO A 449 11.16 -14.12 -16.92
C PRO A 449 11.03 -13.43 -18.27
N ALA A 450 9.98 -13.79 -19.01
CA ALA A 450 9.79 -13.34 -20.40
C ALA A 450 9.73 -11.81 -20.52
N TRP A 451 9.04 -11.14 -19.59
CA TRP A 451 8.95 -9.68 -19.58
C TRP A 451 10.32 -9.01 -19.38
N LEU A 452 11.18 -9.58 -18.52
CA LEU A 452 12.50 -9.04 -18.24
C LEU A 452 13.42 -9.18 -19.47
N LYS A 453 13.32 -10.30 -20.18
CA LYS A 453 14.02 -10.52 -21.46
C LYS A 453 13.54 -9.52 -22.51
N LYS A 454 12.23 -9.32 -22.64
CA LYS A 454 11.62 -8.37 -23.59
C LYS A 454 12.12 -6.94 -23.34
N LEU A 455 12.05 -6.46 -22.10
CA LEU A 455 12.55 -5.12 -21.75
C LEU A 455 14.06 -4.99 -21.94
N SER A 456 14.82 -6.07 -21.75
CA SER A 456 16.28 -6.08 -22.01
C SER A 456 16.63 -6.03 -23.50
N GLN A 457 15.69 -6.33 -24.40
CA GLN A 457 15.87 -6.30 -25.85
C GLN A 457 15.34 -5.01 -26.50
N GLN A 458 14.37 -4.34 -25.87
CA GLN A 458 13.82 -3.07 -26.37
C GLN A 458 14.84 -1.91 -26.20
N HIS A 459 14.81 -0.97 -27.15
CA HIS A 459 15.68 0.22 -27.34
C HIS A 459 16.96 0.08 -28.20
N GLN A 460 16.79 -0.38 -29.44
CA GLN A 460 17.64 0.06 -30.58
C GLN A 460 16.94 1.12 -31.46
N ILE A 461 15.85 1.75 -31.00
CA ILE A 461 15.06 2.68 -31.83
C ILE A 461 15.10 4.09 -31.23
N LYS A 462 15.99 4.89 -31.84
CA LYS A 462 16.09 6.35 -32.02
C LYS A 462 16.14 7.27 -30.79
N SER A 463 17.35 7.81 -30.61
CA SER A 463 17.66 9.17 -30.13
C SER A 463 16.89 10.25 -30.87
#